data_AF-A0A7V5EXC2-F1
#
_entry.id   AF-A0A7V5EXC2-F1
#
_cell.length_a   1.000
_cell.length_b   1.000
_cell.length_c   1.000
_cell.angle_alpha   90.00
_cell.angle_beta   90.00
_cell.angle_gamma   90.00
#
_symmetry.space_group_name_H-M   'P 1'
#
loop_
_entity.id
_entity.type
_entity.pdbx_description
1 polymer ?
#
loop_
_entity_poly.entity_id
_entity_poly.type
_entity_poly.pdbx_seq_one_letter_code
_entity_poly.pdbx_strand_id
1 'polypeptide(L)'
;MRILLDGRGEVATRAGWLLLGERDLERLGLWRRRPRGDDRRLAEARTVEGFDVVVTDAEDPGALVALAGEAGVPAVVWVDAIGAHRGDTPVLVGANVGSGLAPALAAHESANAETPGLVEIAWTEPGRPLRRGHAVRFPEPVGPRWARERRRNGHVRYFAAPTPGEWAGVLVRMAGVSERIVGVADLAVHLEALSLAAGALVAAAGALRGRRGVVTVAEVAEAYLDVLLELGLEVAEWRSH
;
A
#
# COMPACT_ATOMS: atom_id res chain seq x y z
N MET A 1 -3.02 19.93 -2.76
CA MET A 1 -2.92 18.90 -1.69
C MET A 1 -1.83 19.23 -0.68
N ARG A 2 -2.13 19.12 0.61
CA ARG A 2 -1.21 19.32 1.74
C ARG A 2 -1.12 18.02 2.52
N ILE A 3 0.04 17.36 2.47
CA ILE A 3 0.25 16.04 3.08
C ILE A 3 1.21 16.19 4.26
N LEU A 4 0.85 15.65 5.41
CA LEU A 4 1.75 15.52 6.55
C LEU A 4 2.33 14.10 6.58
N LEU A 5 3.65 14.00 6.63
CA LEU A 5 4.38 12.73 6.58
C LEU A 5 5.27 12.57 7.82
N ASP A 6 5.09 11.47 8.54
CA ASP A 6 6.04 11.02 9.57
C ASP A 6 7.16 10.23 8.92
N GLY A 7 8.11 10.96 8.33
CA GLY A 7 9.22 10.40 7.55
C GLY A 7 10.36 9.86 8.41
N ARG A 8 10.13 8.91 9.32
CA ARG A 8 11.22 8.34 10.15
C ARG A 8 11.88 7.14 9.51
N GLY A 9 11.12 6.30 8.83
CA GLY A 9 11.64 5.14 8.12
C GLY A 9 12.08 5.44 6.68
N GLU A 10 12.67 4.43 6.06
CA GLU A 10 13.09 4.49 4.67
C GLU A 10 11.88 4.52 3.72
N VAL A 11 10.81 3.78 4.05
CA VAL A 11 9.57 3.73 3.26
C VAL A 11 8.94 5.11 3.19
N ALA A 12 8.71 5.77 4.33
CA ALA A 12 8.15 7.12 4.33
C ALA A 12 9.09 8.13 3.68
N THR A 13 10.41 8.02 3.87
CA THR A 13 11.36 8.90 3.17
C THR A 13 11.22 8.76 1.65
N ARG A 14 11.18 7.54 1.11
CA ARG A 14 10.96 7.27 -0.31
C ARG A 14 9.58 7.71 -0.79
N ALA A 15 8.53 7.49 0.00
CA ALA A 15 7.19 7.96 -0.32
C ALA A 15 7.16 9.49 -0.42
N GLY A 16 7.86 10.20 0.46
CA GLY A 16 8.01 11.65 0.40
C GLY A 16 8.63 12.13 -0.92
N TRP A 17 9.63 11.41 -1.45
CA TRP A 17 10.20 11.72 -2.76
C TRP A 17 9.20 11.53 -3.91
N LEU A 18 8.42 10.45 -3.88
CA LEU A 18 7.34 10.23 -4.86
C LEU A 18 6.30 11.35 -4.79
N LEU A 19 5.84 11.71 -3.60
CA LEU A 19 4.86 12.78 -3.39
C LEU A 19 5.37 14.16 -3.85
N LEU A 20 6.68 14.43 -3.75
CA LEU A 20 7.27 15.65 -4.31
C LEU A 20 7.24 15.66 -5.85
N GLY A 21 7.12 14.50 -6.50
CA GLY A 21 6.88 14.42 -7.95
C GLY A 21 5.50 14.96 -8.36
N GLU A 22 4.55 14.98 -7.44
CA GLU A 22 3.16 15.33 -7.73
C GLU A 22 2.96 16.82 -7.95
N ARG A 23 2.29 17.16 -9.05
CA ARG A 23 2.06 18.54 -9.49
C ARG A 23 1.10 19.29 -8.56
N ASP A 24 0.09 18.58 -8.06
CA ASP A 24 -0.94 19.15 -7.20
C ASP A 24 -0.53 19.16 -5.72
N LEU A 25 0.69 18.74 -5.40
CA LEU A 25 1.25 18.89 -4.06
C LEU A 25 1.59 20.36 -3.80
N GLU A 26 0.85 20.96 -2.88
CA GLU A 26 1.09 22.32 -2.38
C GLU A 26 2.11 22.32 -1.23
N ARG A 27 2.04 21.30 -0.38
CA ARG A 27 2.89 21.20 0.82
C ARG A 27 3.11 19.77 1.24
N LEU A 28 4.36 19.41 1.51
CA LEU A 28 4.75 18.19 2.21
C LEU A 28 5.34 18.57 3.58
N GLY A 29 4.54 18.43 4.62
CA GLY A 29 4.95 18.62 6.00
C GLY A 29 5.71 17.40 6.51
N LEU A 30 6.84 17.62 7.17
CA LEU A 30 7.59 16.57 7.85
C LEU A 30 7.33 16.65 9.35
N TRP A 31 6.71 15.61 9.92
CA TRP A 31 6.30 15.61 11.32
C TRP A 31 7.50 15.70 12.27
N ARG A 32 7.61 16.82 13.00
CA ARG A 32 8.65 17.11 14.00
C ARG A 32 10.08 16.90 13.47
N ARG A 33 10.27 17.09 12.17
CA ARG A 33 11.55 16.89 11.49
C ARG A 33 11.84 18.07 10.57
N ARG A 34 13.07 18.59 10.63
CA ARG A 34 13.53 19.60 9.68
C ARG A 34 13.79 18.98 8.31
N PRO A 35 13.31 19.60 7.23
CA PRO A 35 13.67 19.18 5.88
C PRO A 35 15.17 19.39 5.64
N ARG A 36 15.76 18.51 4.83
CA ARG A 36 17.18 18.57 4.43
C ARG A 36 17.38 18.96 2.96
N GLY A 37 16.30 19.21 2.22
CA GLY A 37 16.33 19.58 0.80
C GLY A 37 15.73 20.96 0.56
N ASP A 38 16.01 21.50 -0.62
CA ASP A 38 15.67 22.88 -1.00
C ASP A 38 14.30 23.00 -1.70
N ASP A 39 13.51 21.92 -1.76
CA ASP A 39 12.17 21.99 -2.32
C ASP A 39 11.28 22.88 -1.44
N ARG A 40 10.79 23.98 -2.01
CA ARG A 40 9.94 24.97 -1.33
C ARG A 40 8.65 24.41 -0.74
N ARG A 41 8.19 23.23 -1.20
CA ARG A 41 6.99 22.57 -0.68
C ARG A 41 7.26 21.82 0.62
N LEU A 42 8.53 21.56 0.96
CA LEU A 42 8.92 20.91 2.20
C LEU A 42 8.87 21.89 3.38
N ALA A 43 8.28 21.46 4.48
CA ALA A 43 8.28 22.23 5.72
C ALA A 43 8.34 21.32 6.95
N GLU A 44 8.98 21.78 8.03
CA GLU A 44 8.79 21.16 9.35
C GLU A 44 7.33 21.42 9.80
N ALA A 45 6.64 20.38 10.25
CA ALA A 45 5.30 20.47 10.80
C ALA A 45 5.29 20.04 12.27
N ARG A 46 4.58 20.80 13.11
CA ARG A 46 4.41 20.53 14.55
C ARG A 46 2.96 20.30 14.97
N THR A 47 2.05 20.57 14.05
CA THR A 47 0.60 20.45 14.19
C THR A 47 0.07 19.66 12.99
N VAL A 48 -1.05 18.97 13.17
CA VAL A 48 -1.71 18.19 12.11
C VAL A 48 -2.73 19.04 11.34
N GLU A 49 -3.18 20.13 11.95
CA GLU A 49 -4.17 21.06 11.42
C GLU A 49 -3.67 21.75 10.15
N GLY A 50 -4.56 21.89 9.18
CA GLY A 50 -4.24 22.49 7.88
C GLY A 50 -3.56 21.54 6.89
N PHE A 51 -3.46 20.25 7.21
CA PHE A 51 -3.15 19.20 6.25
C PHE A 51 -4.43 18.45 5.85
N ASP A 52 -4.44 17.93 4.63
CA ASP A 52 -5.57 17.19 4.07
C ASP A 52 -5.52 15.70 4.47
N VAL A 53 -4.32 15.20 4.78
CA VAL A 53 -4.07 13.83 5.25
C VAL A 53 -2.77 13.74 6.06
N VAL A 54 -2.74 12.82 7.03
CA VAL A 54 -1.55 12.41 7.77
C VAL A 54 -1.10 11.02 7.32
N VAL A 55 0.19 10.81 7.12
CA VAL A 55 0.77 9.57 6.56
C VAL A 55 1.95 9.12 7.42
N THR A 56 2.03 7.82 7.72
CA THR A 56 3.15 7.27 8.49
C THR A 56 3.48 5.82 8.12
N ASP A 57 4.78 5.51 8.15
CA ASP A 57 5.32 4.15 8.05
C ASP A 57 5.71 3.55 9.41
N ALA A 58 5.34 4.20 10.52
CA ALA A 58 5.68 3.72 11.85
C ALA A 58 4.97 2.39 12.17
N GLU A 59 5.71 1.47 12.80
CA GLU A 59 5.15 0.21 13.32
C GLU A 59 4.10 0.44 14.41
N ASP A 60 4.24 1.51 15.19
CA ASP A 60 3.25 1.98 16.16
C ASP A 60 2.78 3.40 15.80
N PRO A 61 1.74 3.52 14.94
CA PRO A 61 1.24 4.82 14.48
C PRO A 61 0.27 5.48 15.48
N GLY A 62 -0.04 4.84 16.61
CA GLY A 62 -1.19 5.16 17.46
C GLY A 62 -1.24 6.62 17.92
N ALA A 63 -0.10 7.18 18.35
CA ALA A 63 -0.02 8.56 18.83
C ALA A 63 -0.34 9.59 17.73
N LEU A 64 0.16 9.36 16.50
CA LEU A 64 -0.07 10.29 15.39
C LEU A 64 -1.48 10.15 14.81
N VAL A 65 -2.01 8.93 14.75
CA VAL A 65 -3.40 8.66 14.36
C VAL A 65 -4.38 9.31 15.34
N ALA A 66 -4.11 9.25 16.64
CA ALA A 66 -4.94 9.92 17.65
C ALA A 66 -4.97 11.44 17.43
N LEU A 67 -3.80 12.07 17.23
CA LEU A 67 -3.72 13.51 16.92
C LEU A 67 -4.47 13.87 15.64
N ALA A 68 -4.34 13.08 14.57
CA ALA A 68 -5.07 13.29 13.33
C ALA A 68 -6.59 13.18 13.55
N GLY A 69 -7.02 12.20 14.35
CA GLY A 69 -8.40 12.00 14.77
C GLY A 69 -8.98 13.21 15.51
N GLU A 70 -8.25 13.74 16.51
CA GLU A 70 -8.62 14.94 17.27
C GLU A 70 -8.78 16.18 16.38
N ALA A 71 -7.95 16.30 15.34
CA ALA A 71 -8.01 17.39 14.37
C ALA A 71 -9.00 17.16 13.21
N GLY A 72 -9.66 16.01 13.15
CA GLY A 72 -10.55 15.65 12.04
C GLY A 72 -9.83 15.41 10.70
N VAL A 73 -8.52 15.12 10.73
CA VAL A 73 -7.70 14.89 9.54
C VAL A 73 -7.58 13.38 9.30
N PRO A 74 -7.94 12.87 8.11
CA PRO A 74 -7.75 11.47 7.76
C PRO A 74 -6.30 11.01 7.93
N ALA A 75 -6.11 9.75 8.28
CA ALA A 75 -4.78 9.15 8.38
C ALA A 75 -4.61 7.98 7.40
N VAL A 76 -3.38 7.78 6.93
CA VAL A 76 -2.95 6.65 6.12
C VAL A 76 -1.77 6.01 6.84
N VAL A 77 -1.86 4.72 7.10
CA VAL A 77 -0.84 3.98 7.83
C VAL A 77 -0.36 2.78 7.03
N TRP A 78 0.95 2.55 7.08
CA TRP A 78 1.58 1.42 6.42
C TRP A 78 1.13 0.08 7.02
N VAL A 79 0.96 0.00 8.34
CA VAL A 79 0.60 -1.26 9.04
C VAL A 79 -0.80 -1.76 8.69
N ASP A 80 -0.99 -3.09 8.71
CA ASP A 80 -2.26 -3.77 8.36
C ASP A 80 -3.42 -3.47 9.31
N ALA A 81 -3.09 -3.12 10.55
CA ALA A 81 -4.06 -2.86 11.59
C ALA A 81 -3.49 -1.85 12.58
N ILE A 82 -4.39 -1.09 13.17
CA ILE A 82 -4.12 -0.26 14.33
C ILE A 82 -4.90 -0.82 15.51
N GLY A 83 -4.50 -0.45 16.73
CA GLY A 83 -5.27 -0.75 17.94
C GLY A 83 -6.69 -0.19 17.88
N ALA A 84 -7.45 -0.28 18.97
CA ALA A 84 -8.85 0.15 19.01
C ALA A 84 -9.02 1.65 18.64
N HIS A 85 -9.22 1.93 17.36
CA HIS A 85 -9.56 3.26 16.86
C HIS A 85 -11.03 3.52 17.15
N ARG A 86 -11.29 4.51 18.00
CA ARG A 86 -12.65 4.89 18.42
C ARG A 86 -13.12 6.20 17.78
N GLY A 87 -12.32 6.79 16.90
CA GLY A 87 -12.65 8.05 16.25
C GLY A 87 -13.53 7.87 15.00
N ASP A 88 -14.35 8.88 14.72
CA ASP A 88 -15.14 8.96 13.47
C ASP A 88 -14.26 9.29 12.25
N THR A 89 -13.08 9.87 12.46
CA THR A 89 -12.15 10.22 11.38
C THR A 89 -11.60 8.96 10.70
N PRO A 90 -11.63 8.86 9.36
CA PRO A 90 -11.21 7.67 8.65
C PRO A 90 -9.70 7.46 8.73
N VAL A 91 -9.31 6.20 8.91
CA VAL A 91 -7.91 5.76 8.88
C VAL A 91 -7.76 4.64 7.86
N LEU A 92 -7.05 4.90 6.77
CA LEU A 92 -6.71 3.90 5.76
C LEU A 92 -5.54 3.06 6.28
N VAL A 93 -5.77 1.77 6.51
CA VAL A 93 -4.76 0.81 6.99
C VAL A 93 -4.27 -0.09 5.86
N GLY A 94 -3.09 -0.65 6.04
CA GLY A 94 -2.48 -1.60 5.11
C GLY A 94 -2.03 -0.96 3.81
N ALA A 95 -1.60 0.31 3.83
CA ALA A 95 -1.00 0.98 2.67
C ALA A 95 0.44 0.47 2.42
N ASN A 96 0.54 -0.83 2.15
CA ASN A 96 1.76 -1.60 1.99
C ASN A 96 1.61 -2.63 0.85
N VAL A 97 2.67 -3.39 0.57
CA VAL A 97 2.66 -4.37 -0.53
C VAL A 97 1.64 -5.50 -0.32
N GLY A 98 1.56 -6.07 0.88
CA GLY A 98 0.79 -7.29 1.14
C GLY A 98 -0.71 -7.08 1.35
N SER A 99 -1.09 -5.98 1.98
CA SER A 99 -2.48 -5.63 2.31
C SER A 99 -3.06 -4.52 1.45
N GLY A 100 -2.20 -3.77 0.76
CA GLY A 100 -2.59 -2.68 -0.13
C GLY A 100 -2.51 -3.08 -1.59
N LEU A 101 -1.29 -3.15 -2.12
CA LEU A 101 -1.02 -3.45 -3.53
C LEU A 101 -1.61 -4.80 -3.97
N ALA A 102 -1.34 -5.88 -3.23
CA ALA A 102 -1.78 -7.21 -3.64
C ALA A 102 -3.31 -7.39 -3.68
N PRO A 103 -4.08 -6.93 -2.68
CA PRO A 103 -5.54 -6.95 -2.75
C PRO A 103 -6.11 -5.97 -3.77
N ALA A 104 -5.49 -4.80 -4.00
CA ALA A 104 -5.94 -3.84 -5.00
C ALA A 104 -5.85 -4.42 -6.42
N LEU A 105 -4.70 -5.03 -6.75
CA LEU A 105 -4.53 -5.77 -8.01
C LEU A 105 -5.58 -6.87 -8.14
N ALA A 106 -5.79 -7.66 -7.08
CA ALA A 106 -6.77 -8.75 -7.13
C ALA A 106 -8.20 -8.27 -7.32
N ALA A 107 -8.58 -7.16 -6.69
CA ALA A 107 -9.91 -6.57 -6.84
C ALA A 107 -10.14 -6.06 -8.27
N HIS A 108 -9.18 -5.35 -8.84
CA HIS A 108 -9.24 -4.87 -10.23
C HIS A 108 -9.39 -6.04 -11.21
N GLU A 109 -8.54 -7.06 -11.08
CA GLU A 109 -8.56 -8.22 -11.94
C GLU A 109 -9.85 -9.03 -11.81
N SER A 110 -10.36 -9.18 -10.58
CA SER A 110 -11.63 -9.89 -10.33
C SER A 110 -12.83 -9.14 -10.90
N ALA A 111 -12.84 -7.80 -10.86
CA ALA A 111 -13.90 -6.97 -11.44
C ALA A 111 -13.99 -7.10 -12.97
N ASN A 112 -12.87 -7.45 -13.62
CA ASN A 112 -12.77 -7.64 -15.06
C ASN A 112 -12.94 -9.10 -15.51
N ALA A 113 -13.20 -10.03 -14.58
CA ALA A 113 -13.37 -11.46 -14.89
C ALA A 113 -14.85 -11.83 -15.07
N GLU A 114 -15.18 -12.52 -16.18
CA GLU A 114 -16.57 -12.96 -16.48
C GLU A 114 -17.11 -13.99 -15.47
N THR A 115 -16.25 -14.82 -14.89
CA THR A 115 -16.59 -15.73 -13.79
C THR A 115 -15.35 -16.00 -12.94
N PRO A 116 -15.23 -15.40 -11.74
CA PRO A 116 -14.08 -15.65 -10.89
C PRO A 116 -14.17 -17.07 -10.31
N GLY A 117 -13.22 -17.92 -10.69
CA GLY A 117 -12.99 -19.20 -10.00
C GLY A 117 -12.08 -18.98 -8.78
N LEU A 118 -11.02 -19.78 -8.64
CA LEU A 118 -10.09 -19.61 -7.52
C LEU A 118 -9.19 -18.39 -7.75
N VAL A 119 -9.13 -17.47 -6.78
CA VAL A 119 -8.19 -16.34 -6.80
C VAL A 119 -7.08 -16.60 -5.78
N GLU A 120 -5.84 -16.59 -6.23
CA GLU A 120 -4.66 -16.67 -5.38
C GLU A 120 -3.91 -15.35 -5.41
N ILE A 121 -3.69 -14.79 -4.23
CA ILE A 121 -2.96 -13.55 -4.01
C ILE A 121 -1.71 -13.93 -3.24
N ALA A 122 -0.55 -13.64 -3.80
CA ALA A 122 0.73 -13.89 -3.16
C ALA A 122 1.58 -12.62 -3.14
N TRP A 123 2.30 -12.41 -2.05
CA TRP A 123 3.30 -11.36 -1.94
C TRP A 123 4.54 -11.85 -1.22
N THR A 124 5.64 -11.17 -1.44
CA THR A 124 6.88 -11.37 -0.69
C THR A 124 6.88 -10.57 0.61
N GLU A 125 7.48 -11.10 1.66
CA GLU A 125 7.70 -10.38 2.93
C GLU A 125 9.15 -10.57 3.41
N PRO A 126 9.71 -9.65 4.21
CA PRO A 126 11.03 -9.84 4.80
C PRO A 126 11.08 -11.13 5.63
N GLY A 127 12.07 -11.98 5.37
CA GLY A 127 12.31 -13.16 6.20
C GLY A 127 13.11 -14.27 5.53
N ARG A 128 13.35 -15.34 6.30
CA ARG A 128 14.10 -16.49 5.81
C ARG A 128 13.25 -17.33 4.83
N PRO A 129 13.75 -17.63 3.61
CA PRO A 129 13.05 -18.48 2.66
C PRO A 129 12.58 -19.81 3.25
N LEU A 130 11.35 -20.19 2.88
CA LEU A 130 10.80 -21.48 3.23
C LEU A 130 11.42 -22.58 2.34
N ARG A 131 11.49 -23.81 2.88
CA ARG A 131 11.96 -25.00 2.14
C ARG A 131 10.83 -25.83 1.52
N ARG A 132 9.58 -25.54 1.88
CA ARG A 132 8.35 -26.22 1.46
C ARG A 132 7.16 -25.30 1.66
N GLY A 133 6.06 -25.53 0.94
CA GLY A 133 4.83 -24.75 1.06
C GLY A 133 4.05 -24.77 -0.24
N HIS A 134 3.31 -23.69 -0.49
CA HIS A 134 2.69 -23.45 -1.79
C HIS A 134 3.73 -22.83 -2.74
N ALA A 135 3.89 -23.39 -3.94
CA ALA A 135 4.84 -22.88 -4.92
C ALA A 135 4.25 -21.66 -5.64
N VAL A 136 4.93 -20.53 -5.57
CA VAL A 136 4.55 -19.28 -6.25
C VAL A 136 5.67 -18.90 -7.20
N ARG A 137 5.34 -18.57 -8.45
CA ARG A 137 6.30 -18.03 -9.43
C ARG A 137 6.08 -16.53 -9.56
N PHE A 138 6.81 -15.75 -8.76
CA PHE A 138 6.82 -14.29 -8.92
C PHE A 138 7.55 -13.90 -10.21
N PRO A 139 7.29 -12.71 -10.75
CA PRO A 139 8.08 -12.16 -11.86
C PRO A 139 9.57 -12.07 -11.48
N GLU A 140 10.44 -12.09 -12.50
CA GLU A 140 11.85 -11.72 -12.30
C GLU A 140 11.96 -10.26 -11.83
N PRO A 141 12.93 -9.91 -10.97
CA PRO A 141 14.04 -10.74 -10.49
C PRO A 141 13.73 -11.56 -9.21
N VAL A 142 12.50 -11.55 -8.72
CA VAL A 142 12.14 -12.33 -7.51
C VAL A 142 12.16 -13.82 -7.82
N GLY A 143 11.48 -14.22 -8.89
CA GLY A 143 11.41 -15.60 -9.35
C GLY A 143 10.69 -16.56 -8.38
N PRO A 144 10.87 -17.88 -8.54
CA PRO A 144 10.11 -18.89 -7.81
C PRO A 144 10.36 -18.92 -6.30
N ARG A 145 9.32 -18.99 -5.48
CA ARG A 145 9.39 -19.06 -4.01
C ARG A 145 8.37 -20.01 -3.41
N TRP A 146 8.69 -20.50 -2.20
CA TRP A 146 7.76 -21.20 -1.35
C TRP A 146 7.03 -20.21 -0.44
N ALA A 147 5.71 -20.27 -0.44
CA ALA A 147 4.86 -19.39 0.35
C ALA A 147 4.04 -20.17 1.38
N ARG A 148 3.71 -19.49 2.48
CA ARG A 148 2.77 -19.95 3.50
C ARG A 148 1.41 -19.32 3.27
N GLU A 149 0.34 -20.10 3.43
CA GLU A 149 -1.02 -19.56 3.40
C GLU A 149 -1.24 -18.74 4.68
N ARG A 150 -1.66 -17.48 4.52
CA ARG A 150 -1.95 -16.55 5.61
C ARG A 150 -3.41 -16.58 6.00
N ARG A 151 -4.30 -16.58 5.00
CA ARG A 151 -5.75 -16.61 5.18
C ARG A 151 -6.44 -17.11 3.92
N ARG A 152 -7.70 -17.52 4.08
CA ARG A 152 -8.60 -17.89 3.00
C ARG A 152 -9.97 -17.28 3.24
N ASN A 153 -10.49 -16.57 2.24
CA ASN A 153 -11.79 -15.93 2.26
C ASN A 153 -12.61 -16.47 1.08
N GLY A 154 -13.34 -17.57 1.31
CA GLY A 154 -14.10 -18.25 0.27
C GLY A 154 -13.19 -18.81 -0.84
N HIS A 155 -13.32 -18.25 -2.04
CA HIS A 155 -12.53 -18.60 -3.23
C HIS A 155 -11.21 -17.82 -3.34
N VAL A 156 -10.93 -16.89 -2.43
CA VAL A 156 -9.69 -16.11 -2.41
C VAL A 156 -8.72 -16.69 -1.39
N ARG A 157 -7.48 -17.00 -1.80
CA ARG A 157 -6.40 -17.52 -0.95
C ARG A 157 -5.24 -16.52 -0.93
N TYR A 158 -4.68 -16.32 0.26
CA TYR A 158 -3.62 -15.33 0.49
C TYR A 158 -2.35 -16.04 0.93
N PHE A 159 -1.23 -15.75 0.27
CA PHE A 159 0.06 -16.38 0.50
C PHE A 159 1.15 -15.34 0.75
N ALA A 160 1.97 -15.58 1.77
CA ALA A 160 3.16 -14.78 2.02
C ALA A 160 4.42 -15.62 1.79
N ALA A 161 5.34 -15.11 0.99
CA ALA A 161 6.62 -15.74 0.67
C ALA A 161 7.77 -14.97 1.34
N PRO A 162 8.35 -15.48 2.43
CA PRO A 162 9.51 -14.86 3.05
C PRO A 162 10.72 -14.79 2.09
N THR A 163 11.34 -13.63 1.96
CA THR A 163 12.56 -13.42 1.16
C THR A 163 13.60 -12.58 1.92
N PRO A 164 14.90 -12.88 1.77
CA PRO A 164 15.98 -12.17 2.42
C PRO A 164 16.55 -11.05 1.54
N GLY A 165 16.05 -10.89 0.31
CA GLY A 165 16.61 -10.00 -0.69
C GLY A 165 15.97 -8.62 -0.68
N GLU A 166 16.56 -7.71 -1.45
CA GLU A 166 16.05 -6.36 -1.65
C GLU A 166 14.83 -6.29 -2.57
N TRP A 167 14.54 -7.36 -3.30
CA TRP A 167 13.42 -7.45 -4.24
C TRP A 167 12.16 -7.96 -3.56
N ALA A 168 11.04 -7.32 -3.87
CA ALA A 168 9.71 -7.78 -3.53
C ALA A 168 8.90 -8.02 -4.78
N GLY A 169 7.87 -8.85 -4.65
CA GLY A 169 6.93 -9.09 -5.71
C GLY A 169 5.55 -9.42 -5.19
N VAL A 170 4.58 -9.17 -6.07
CA VAL A 170 3.18 -9.51 -5.92
C VAL A 170 2.77 -10.36 -7.10
N LEU A 171 1.93 -11.35 -6.85
CA LEU A 171 1.31 -12.17 -7.87
C LEU A 171 -0.18 -12.30 -7.55
N VAL A 172 -1.02 -12.06 -8.54
CA VAL A 172 -2.42 -12.43 -8.51
C VAL A 172 -2.66 -13.43 -9.63
N ARG A 173 -3.20 -14.59 -9.26
CA ARG A 173 -3.56 -15.66 -10.18
C ARG A 173 -5.04 -15.93 -10.06
N MET A 174 -5.75 -15.86 -11.18
CA MET A 174 -7.17 -16.15 -11.27
C MET A 174 -7.35 -17.39 -12.13
N ALA A 175 -7.87 -18.46 -11.52
CA ALA A 175 -8.27 -19.65 -12.23
C ALA A 175 -9.74 -19.53 -12.64
N GLY A 176 -10.05 -19.80 -13.91
CA GLY A 176 -11.40 -19.78 -14.48
C GLY A 176 -11.42 -20.59 -15.78
N VAL A 177 -12.19 -20.14 -16.78
CA VAL A 177 -12.18 -20.73 -18.13
C VAL A 177 -10.80 -20.58 -18.78
N SER A 178 -10.12 -19.46 -18.53
CA SER A 178 -8.71 -19.22 -18.86
C SER A 178 -7.96 -18.79 -17.61
N GLU A 179 -6.71 -19.23 -17.45
CA GLU A 179 -5.87 -18.77 -16.34
C GLU A 179 -5.25 -17.41 -16.68
N ARG A 180 -5.49 -16.43 -15.81
CA ARG A 180 -4.90 -15.10 -15.89
C ARG A 180 -3.99 -14.87 -14.70
N ILE A 181 -2.78 -14.41 -14.98
CA ILE A 181 -1.76 -14.12 -13.97
C ILE A 181 -1.28 -12.70 -14.19
N VAL A 182 -1.35 -11.88 -13.14
CA VAL A 182 -0.69 -10.57 -13.11
C VAL A 182 0.34 -10.55 -11.99
N GLY A 183 1.40 -9.78 -12.18
CA GLY A 183 2.42 -9.65 -11.16
C GLY A 183 3.21 -8.37 -11.29
N VAL A 184 3.85 -8.02 -10.18
CA VAL A 184 4.75 -6.87 -10.05
C VAL A 184 6.00 -7.39 -9.36
N ALA A 185 7.17 -6.92 -9.77
CA ALA A 185 8.41 -7.14 -9.05
C ALA A 185 9.30 -5.89 -9.14
N ASP A 186 9.75 -5.41 -7.99
CA ASP A 186 10.68 -4.28 -7.89
C ASP A 186 11.38 -4.29 -6.52
N LEU A 187 12.23 -3.31 -6.23
CA LEU A 187 12.83 -3.10 -4.92
C LEU A 187 11.74 -3.02 -3.86
N ALA A 188 11.87 -3.82 -2.81
CA ALA A 188 10.89 -3.97 -1.75
C ALA A 188 10.49 -2.62 -1.15
N VAL A 189 11.47 -1.85 -0.71
CA VAL A 189 11.24 -0.53 -0.14
C VAL A 189 10.66 0.47 -1.13
N HIS A 190 10.87 0.29 -2.45
CA HIS A 190 10.22 1.12 -3.47
C HIS A 190 8.73 0.77 -3.59
N LEU A 191 8.38 -0.52 -3.68
CA LEU A 191 6.97 -0.94 -3.72
C LEU A 191 6.22 -0.55 -2.44
N GLU A 192 6.85 -0.65 -1.28
CA GLU A 192 6.26 -0.18 -0.02
C GLU A 192 6.04 1.34 -0.03
N ALA A 193 7.01 2.10 -0.52
CA ALA A 193 6.92 3.56 -0.60
C ALA A 193 5.86 4.02 -1.59
N LEU A 194 5.76 3.35 -2.74
CA LEU A 194 4.76 3.59 -3.77
C LEU A 194 3.36 3.24 -3.25
N SER A 195 3.23 2.15 -2.50
CA SER A 195 1.99 1.79 -1.79
C SER A 195 1.57 2.86 -0.77
N LEU A 196 2.51 3.34 0.04
CA LEU A 196 2.21 4.37 1.05
C LEU A 196 1.85 5.72 0.41
N ALA A 197 2.58 6.12 -0.64
CA ALA A 197 2.32 7.34 -1.40
C ALA A 197 0.95 7.29 -2.09
N ALA A 198 0.58 6.15 -2.69
CA ALA A 198 -0.73 5.98 -3.29
C ALA A 198 -1.85 6.17 -2.27
N GLY A 199 -1.71 5.60 -1.07
CA GLY A 199 -2.67 5.78 0.01
C GLY A 199 -2.83 7.26 0.40
N ALA A 200 -1.71 7.99 0.47
CA ALA A 200 -1.70 9.42 0.76
C ALA A 200 -2.48 10.23 -0.30
N LEU A 201 -2.24 9.96 -1.58
CA LEU A 201 -2.89 10.68 -2.69
C LEU A 201 -4.39 10.34 -2.79
N VAL A 202 -4.76 9.07 -2.65
CA VAL A 202 -6.16 8.63 -2.58
C VAL A 202 -6.91 9.35 -1.45
N ALA A 203 -6.31 9.41 -0.26
CA ALA A 203 -6.90 10.09 0.88
C ALA A 203 -6.99 11.61 0.67
N ALA A 204 -5.92 12.24 0.17
CA ALA A 204 -5.87 13.68 -0.09
C ALA A 204 -6.84 14.12 -1.20
N ALA A 205 -7.06 13.29 -2.22
CA ALA A 205 -8.06 13.48 -3.27
C ALA A 205 -9.50 13.36 -2.74
N GLY A 206 -9.68 12.85 -1.52
CA GLY A 206 -10.96 12.78 -0.83
C GLY A 206 -11.70 11.46 -1.00
N ALA A 207 -11.04 10.38 -1.42
CA ALA A 207 -11.68 9.05 -1.54
C ALA A 207 -12.15 8.46 -0.19
N LEU A 208 -11.66 9.03 0.92
CA LEU A 208 -12.11 8.69 2.27
C LEU A 208 -13.29 9.54 2.76
N ARG A 209 -13.77 10.52 1.99
CA ARG A 209 -14.90 11.38 2.39
C ARG A 209 -16.14 10.54 2.64
N GLY A 210 -16.80 10.79 3.76
CA GLY A 210 -18.00 10.05 4.18
C GLY A 210 -17.73 8.68 4.82
N ARG A 211 -16.48 8.18 4.78
CA ARG A 211 -16.07 6.98 5.52
C ARG A 211 -15.75 7.32 6.96
N ARG A 212 -15.86 6.33 7.85
CA ARG A 212 -15.58 6.47 9.28
C ARG A 212 -14.80 5.28 9.79
N GLY A 213 -13.98 5.52 10.80
CA GLY A 213 -13.21 4.46 11.46
C GLY A 213 -12.11 3.87 10.57
N VAL A 214 -11.81 2.59 10.77
CA VAL A 214 -10.79 1.88 9.99
C VAL A 214 -11.33 1.56 8.60
N VAL A 215 -10.60 1.99 7.58
CA VAL A 215 -10.85 1.71 6.17
C VAL A 215 -9.70 0.87 5.65
N THR A 216 -9.99 -0.19 4.90
CA THR A 216 -8.97 -1.01 4.25
C THR A 216 -8.75 -0.55 2.81
N VAL A 217 -7.55 -0.79 2.26
CA VAL A 217 -7.26 -0.50 0.84
C VAL A 217 -8.24 -1.21 -0.09
N ALA A 218 -8.68 -2.42 0.26
CA ALA A 218 -9.67 -3.17 -0.53
C ALA A 218 -10.97 -2.39 -0.78
N GLU A 219 -11.37 -1.50 0.14
CA GLU A 219 -12.59 -0.71 -0.01
C GLU A 219 -12.43 0.51 -0.94
N VAL A 220 -11.20 0.88 -1.27
CA VAL A 220 -10.83 1.98 -2.19
C VAL A 220 -9.90 1.46 -3.31
N ALA A 221 -10.00 0.17 -3.62
CA ALA A 221 -9.02 -0.55 -4.44
C ALA A 221 -8.82 0.04 -5.84
N GLU A 222 -9.89 0.45 -6.50
CA GLU A 222 -9.86 1.04 -7.85
C GLU A 222 -9.05 2.34 -7.85
N ALA A 223 -9.47 3.33 -7.07
CA ALA A 223 -8.76 4.61 -6.94
C ALA A 223 -7.31 4.42 -6.45
N TYR A 224 -7.07 3.42 -5.60
CA TYR A 224 -5.73 3.10 -5.13
C TYR A 224 -4.84 2.53 -6.22
N LEU A 225 -5.35 1.59 -7.03
CA LEU A 225 -4.60 1.03 -8.14
C LEU A 225 -4.35 2.06 -9.25
N ASP A 226 -5.33 2.90 -9.57
CA ASP A 226 -5.15 3.98 -10.56
C ASP A 226 -3.99 4.89 -10.18
N VAL A 227 -3.94 5.32 -8.92
CA VAL A 227 -2.82 6.12 -8.40
C VAL A 227 -1.50 5.36 -8.41
N LEU A 228 -1.49 4.07 -8.08
CA LEU A 228 -0.25 3.26 -8.16
C LEU A 228 0.30 3.25 -9.60
N LEU A 229 -0.58 3.07 -10.60
CA LEU A 229 -0.22 3.07 -12.02
C LEU A 229 0.28 4.46 -12.46
N GLU A 230 -0.37 5.54 -12.02
CA GLU A 230 0.07 6.93 -12.29
C GLU A 230 1.44 7.24 -11.67
N LEU A 231 1.71 6.70 -10.48
CA LEU A 231 3.02 6.78 -9.81
C LEU A 231 4.12 5.93 -10.49
N GLY A 232 3.77 5.16 -11.52
CA GLY A 232 4.71 4.37 -12.31
C GLY A 232 4.81 2.90 -11.92
N LEU A 233 3.81 2.33 -11.22
CA LEU A 233 3.76 0.88 -11.00
C LEU A 233 3.68 0.15 -12.35
N GLU A 234 4.67 -0.69 -12.62
CA GLU A 234 4.66 -1.57 -13.79
C GLU A 234 4.05 -2.93 -13.45
N VAL A 235 3.01 -3.31 -14.19
CA VAL A 235 2.31 -4.60 -14.03
C VAL A 235 2.59 -5.47 -15.23
N ALA A 236 3.10 -6.66 -14.97
CA ALA A 236 3.30 -7.69 -15.98
C ALA A 236 2.09 -8.65 -16.00
N GLU A 237 1.67 -9.02 -17.20
CA GLU A 237 0.53 -9.91 -17.43
C GLU A 237 0.95 -11.17 -18.20
N TRP A 238 0.45 -12.31 -17.78
CA TRP A 238 0.57 -13.60 -18.46
C TRP A 238 -0.80 -14.24 -18.60
N ARG A 239 -1.07 -14.78 -19.79
CA ARG A 239 -2.27 -15.58 -20.08
C ARG A 239 -1.84 -16.97 -20.50
N SER A 240 -2.43 -17.98 -19.86
CA SER A 240 -2.30 -19.37 -20.26
C SER A 240 -3.61 -19.81 -20.91
N HIS A 241 -3.54 -20.15 -22.20
CA HIS A 241 -4.63 -20.75 -22.97
C HIS A 241 -4.67 -22.26 -22.77
#